data_AF-A0A3D2L3D1-F1
#
_entry.id   AF-A0A3D2L3D1-F1
#
_cell.length_a   1.000
_cell.length_b   1.000
_cell.length_c   1.000
_cell.angle_alpha   90.00
_cell.angle_beta   90.00
_cell.angle_gamma   90.00
#
_symmetry.space_group_name_H-M   'P 1'
#
loop_
_entity.id
_entity.type
_entity.pdbx_description
1 polymer ?
#
loop_
_entity_poly.entity_id
_entity_poly.type
_entity_poly.pdbx_seq_one_letter_code
_entity_poly.pdbx_strand_id
1 'polypeptide(L)' 'MTYCVALRLDRGLIFMSDTRTNAGIDNISK' A
#
# COMPACT_ATOMS: atom_id res chain seq x y z
N MET A 1 -0.21 -3.17 7.18
CA MET A 1 -1.48 -2.53 6.79
C MET A 1 -1.11 -1.47 5.77
N THR A 2 -1.62 -1.65 4.56
CA THR A 2 -1.30 -0.88 3.36
C THR A 2 -2.55 -0.17 2.85
N TYR A 3 -2.36 0.97 2.19
CA TYR A 3 -3.43 1.81 1.68
C TYR A 3 -3.06 2.41 0.33
N CYS A 4 -4.03 2.33 -0.58
CA CYS A 4 -3.99 2.93 -1.89
C CYS A 4 -5.29 3.69 -2.15
N VAL A 5 -5.16 4.86 -2.77
CA VAL A 5 -6.26 5.79 -3.03
C VAL A 5 -6.10 6.42 -4.40
N ALA A 6 -7.23 6.82 -4.99
CA ALA A 6 -7.28 7.53 -6.25
C ALA A 6 -8.30 8.67 -6.19
N LEU A 7 -8.00 9.74 -6.91
CA LEU A 7 -8.87 10.90 -7.08
C LEU A 7 -9.14 11.14 -8.55
N ARG A 8 -10.42 11.37 -8.87
CA ARG A 8 -10.85 11.83 -10.20
C ARG A 8 -11.13 13.32 -10.13
N LEU A 9 -10.39 14.09 -10.90
CA LEU A 9 -10.58 15.52 -11.09
C LEU A 9 -11.02 15.76 -12.54
N ASP A 10 -11.62 16.91 -12.81
CA ASP A 10 -12.01 17.28 -14.19
C ASP A 10 -10.80 17.30 -15.14
N ARG A 11 -9.62 17.63 -14.60
CA ARG A 11 -8.35 17.74 -15.34
C ARG A 11 -7.54 16.43 -15.43
N GLY A 12 -8.01 15.34 -14.82
CA GLY A 12 -7.32 14.05 -14.86
C GLY A 12 -7.38 13.26 -13.55
N LEU A 13 -6.55 12.23 -13.47
CA LEU A 13 -6.53 11.27 -12.37
C LEU A 13 -5.22 11.37 -11.58
N ILE A 14 -5.32 11.17 -10.26
CA ILE A 14 -4.17 11.08 -9.35
C ILE A 14 -4.26 9.76 -8.59
N PHE A 15 -3.12 9.09 -8.46
CA PHE A 15 -2.98 7.82 -7.75
C PHE A 15 -1.88 7.93 -6.70
N MET A 16 -2.12 7.33 -5.54
CA MET A 16 -1.13 7.22 -4.47
C MET A 16 -1.27 5.87 -3.77
N SER A 17 -0.13 5.29 -3.42
CA SER A 17 -0.05 4.09 -2.58
C SER A 17 1.04 4.28 -1.55
N ASP A 18 0.84 3.73 -0.35
CA ASP A 18 1.97 3.50 0.54
C ASP A 18 2.83 2.32 0.03
N THR A 19 4.07 2.25 0.52
CA THR A 19 5.06 1.23 0.14
C THR A 19 5.30 0.21 1.23
N ARG A 20 4.62 0.35 2.38
CA ARG A 20 4.85 -0.49 3.56
C ARG A 20 4.53 -1.94 3.21
N THR A 21 5.47 -2.85 3.42
CA THR A 21 5.19 -4.29 3.42
C THR A 21 5.30 -4.81 4.85
N ASN A 22 4.76 -5.99 5.12
CA ASN A 22 4.99 -6.68 6.38
C ASN A 22 5.08 -8.19 6.09
N ALA A 23 6.24 -8.80 6.37
CA ALA A 23 6.48 -10.23 6.20
C ALA A 23 5.94 -11.09 7.36
N GLY A 24 5.32 -10.46 8.37
CA GLY A 24 4.94 -11.11 9.61
C GLY A 24 6.13 -11.30 10.55
N ILE A 25 5.87 -11.90 11.71
CA ILE A 25 6.93 -12.48 12.53
C ILE A 25 7.26 -13.83 11.91
N ASP A 26 8.48 -13.99 11.43
CA ASP A 26 8.97 -15.27 10.93
C ASP A 26 9.54 -16.10 12.09
N ASN A 27 8.81 -17.14 12.51
CA ASN A 27 9.16 -18.00 13.63
C ASN A 27 9.57 -19.39 13.15
N ILE A 28 10.76 -19.48 12.54
CA ILE A 28 11.35 -20.74 12.12
C ILE A 28 11.97 -21.44 13.34
N SER A 29 11.25 -22.42 13.90
CA SER A 29 11.78 -23.35 14.92
C SER A 29 12.81 -24.29 14.29
N LYS A 30 13.87 -24.60 15.06
CA LYS A 30 14.92 -25.54 14.67
C LYS A 30 14.62 -26.95 15.18
#